data_AF-A0A1Q6RQM7-F1
#
_entry.id   AF-A0A1Q6RQM7-F1
#
_cell.length_a   1.000
_cell.length_b   1.000
_cell.length_c   1.000
_cell.angle_alpha   90.00
_cell.angle_beta   90.00
_cell.angle_gamma   90.00
#
_symmetry.space_group_name_H-M   'P 1'
#
loop_
_entity.id
_entity.type
_entity.pdbx_description
1 polymer ?
#
loop_
_entity_poly.entity_id
_entity_poly.type
_entity_poly.pdbx_seq_one_letter_code
_entity_poly.pdbx_strand_id
1 'polypeptide(L)'
;GQNSIYSYDDLYQIGCIGLCKAAYSDKGGCFSTYAYRLIWNEICTALIYANRRAAKECELIPEVLGKEDSLDEHHELSMILDRLEANASEAMAKGIRAIRLSAEGYSHAEIGSILGESDKCVAARISRTRKYLRSHPDLAAF
;
A
#
# COMPACT_ATOMS: atom_id res chain seq x y z
N GLY A 1 5.49 -21.49 -3.69
CA GLY A 1 4.38 -20.71 -3.09
C GLY A 1 4.87 -20.20 -1.76
N GLN A 2 4.86 -18.89 -1.53
CA GLN A 2 5.31 -18.33 -0.26
C GLN A 2 4.32 -18.73 0.84
N ASN A 3 4.78 -19.55 1.79
CA ASN A 3 4.05 -19.78 3.03
C ASN A 3 3.92 -18.42 3.75
N SER A 4 2.71 -18.09 4.19
CA SER A 4 2.50 -16.98 5.13
C SER A 4 3.47 -17.13 6.30
N ILE A 5 4.15 -16.03 6.68
CA ILE A 5 5.06 -16.00 7.83
C ILE A 5 4.32 -16.34 9.13
N TYR A 6 3.01 -16.10 9.17
CA TYR A 6 2.15 -16.42 10.31
C TYR A 6 1.52 -17.80 10.17
N SER A 7 1.58 -18.56 11.27
CA SER A 7 0.80 -19.76 11.48
C SER A 7 -0.66 -19.45 11.81
N TYR A 8 -1.50 -20.49 11.83
CA TYR A 8 -2.89 -20.34 12.31
C TYR A 8 -2.94 -19.80 13.73
N ASP A 9 -2.09 -20.28 14.62
CA ASP A 9 -2.07 -19.87 16.03
C ASP A 9 -1.68 -18.41 16.19
N ASP A 10 -0.75 -17.91 15.36
CA ASP A 10 -0.39 -16.49 15.34
C ASP A 10 -1.59 -15.62 14.92
N LEU A 11 -2.27 -16.01 13.84
CA LEU A 11 -3.45 -15.29 13.36
C LEU A 11 -4.60 -15.34 14.37
N TYR A 12 -4.77 -16.47 15.06
CA TYR A 12 -5.74 -16.61 16.14
C TYR A 12 -5.43 -15.63 17.28
N GLN A 13 -4.18 -15.59 17.75
CA GLN A 13 -3.75 -14.68 18.82
C GLN A 13 -3.91 -13.21 18.41
N ILE A 14 -3.51 -12.83 17.19
CA ILE A 14 -3.70 -11.48 16.65
C ILE A 14 -5.20 -11.13 16.59
N GLY A 15 -6.03 -12.07 16.17
CA GLY A 15 -7.49 -11.92 16.20
C GLY A 15 -8.02 -11.72 17.62
N CYS A 16 -7.53 -12.48 18.60
CA CYS A 16 -7.87 -12.31 20.01
C CYS A 16 -7.49 -10.92 20.54
N ILE A 17 -6.36 -10.34 20.12
CA ILE A 17 -6.01 -8.95 20.44
C ILE A 17 -7.08 -7.98 19.91
N GLY A 18 -7.51 -8.16 18.67
CA GLY A 18 -8.58 -7.36 18.07
C GLY A 18 -9.91 -7.49 18.83
N LEU A 19 -10.23 -8.70 19.26
CA LEU A 19 -11.41 -8.98 20.09
C LEU A 19 -11.32 -8.31 21.47
N CYS A 20 -10.18 -8.39 22.15
CA CYS A 20 -9.95 -7.73 23.44
C CYS A 20 -10.05 -6.21 23.30
N LYS A 21 -9.51 -5.62 22.25
CA LYS A 21 -9.67 -4.19 21.93
C LYS A 21 -11.14 -3.83 21.75
N ALA A 22 -11.89 -4.65 21.00
CA ALA A 22 -13.32 -4.44 20.79
C ALA A 22 -14.11 -4.49 22.10
N ALA A 23 -13.84 -5.48 22.97
CA ALA A 23 -14.49 -5.61 24.26
C ALA A 23 -14.17 -4.41 25.18
N TYR A 24 -12.92 -3.94 25.17
CA TYR A 24 -12.50 -2.81 25.99
C TYR A 24 -13.12 -1.48 25.56
N SER A 25 -13.27 -1.25 24.25
CA SER A 25 -13.75 0.02 23.70
C SER A 25 -15.22 -0.01 23.25
N ASP A 26 -15.98 -1.04 23.63
CA ASP A 26 -17.39 -1.16 23.25
C ASP A 26 -18.21 0.00 23.81
N LYS A 27 -19.09 0.55 22.97
CA LYS A 27 -19.99 1.67 23.30
C LYS A 27 -21.46 1.28 23.11
N GLY A 28 -21.75 0.00 22.93
CA GLY A 28 -23.07 -0.54 22.66
C GLY A 28 -23.39 -0.66 21.17
N GLY A 29 -24.44 -1.41 20.87
CA GLY A 29 -24.80 -1.86 19.53
C GLY A 29 -24.56 -3.36 19.35
N CYS A 30 -24.49 -3.82 18.10
CA CYS A 30 -24.21 -5.24 17.82
C CYS A 30 -22.70 -5.51 17.95
N PHE A 31 -22.30 -6.07 19.09
CA PHE A 31 -20.89 -6.34 19.41
C PHE A 31 -20.18 -7.18 18.35
N SER A 32 -20.83 -8.22 17.81
CA SER A 32 -20.22 -9.09 16.80
C SER A 32 -19.85 -8.33 15.53
N THR A 33 -20.69 -7.38 15.09
CA THR A 33 -20.41 -6.50 13.94
C THR A 33 -19.22 -5.59 14.22
N TYR A 34 -19.14 -5.03 15.43
CA TYR A 34 -18.05 -4.14 15.81
C TYR A 34 -16.73 -4.92 15.96
N ALA A 35 -16.75 -6.04 16.67
CA ALA A 35 -15.59 -6.90 16.89
C ALA A 35 -15.01 -7.45 15.58
N TYR A 36 -15.86 -7.86 14.62
CA TYR A 36 -15.42 -8.32 13.31
C TYR A 36 -14.47 -7.31 12.64
N ARG A 37 -14.81 -6.02 12.66
CA ARG A 37 -13.98 -4.97 12.05
C ARG A 37 -12.62 -4.86 12.72
N LEU A 38 -12.56 -4.94 14.05
CA LEU A 38 -11.30 -4.81 14.78
C LEU A 38 -10.42 -6.06 14.61
N ILE A 39 -11.00 -7.26 14.67
CA ILE A 39 -10.31 -8.52 14.38
C ILE A 39 -9.70 -8.48 12.98
N TRP A 40 -10.49 -8.09 11.98
CA TRP A 40 -10.03 -7.95 10.60
C TRP A 40 -8.88 -6.95 10.47
N ASN A 41 -9.00 -5.78 11.08
CA ASN A 41 -7.98 -4.74 11.02
C ASN A 41 -6.64 -5.20 11.62
N GLU A 42 -6.65 -5.90 12.76
CA GLU A 42 -5.41 -6.42 13.36
C GLU A 42 -4.73 -7.45 12.45
N ILE A 43 -5.50 -8.41 11.91
CA ILE A 43 -4.97 -9.44 11.00
C ILE A 43 -4.41 -8.82 9.72
N CYS A 44 -5.15 -7.90 9.08
CA CYS A 44 -4.66 -7.22 7.88
C CYS A 44 -3.41 -6.39 8.15
N THR A 45 -3.35 -5.68 9.28
CA THR A 45 -2.17 -4.88 9.64
C THR A 45 -0.95 -5.76 9.83
N ALA A 46 -1.10 -6.90 10.51
CA ALA A 46 -0.02 -7.87 10.68
C ALA A 46 0.45 -8.43 9.34
N LEU A 47 -0.47 -8.84 8.46
CA LEU A 47 -0.13 -9.35 7.13
C LEU A 47 0.57 -8.32 6.25
N ILE A 48 0.13 -7.06 6.28
CA ILE A 48 0.79 -5.95 5.56
C ILE A 48 2.20 -5.73 6.13
N TYR A 49 2.35 -5.73 7.46
CA TYR A 49 3.64 -5.58 8.11
C TYR A 49 4.62 -6.71 7.73
N ALA A 50 4.16 -7.95 7.76
CA ALA A 50 4.95 -9.11 7.35
C ALA A 50 5.38 -9.03 5.88
N ASN A 51 4.48 -8.64 4.97
CA ASN A 51 4.82 -8.46 3.56
C ASN A 51 5.84 -7.32 3.34
N ARG A 52 5.68 -6.19 4.06
CA ARG A 52 6.66 -5.09 4.01
C ARG A 52 8.03 -5.52 4.53
N ARG A 53 8.06 -6.30 5.61
CA ARG A 53 9.30 -6.82 6.17
C ARG A 53 9.95 -7.86 5.26
N ALA A 54 9.17 -8.76 4.66
CA ALA A 54 9.65 -9.71 3.66
C ALA A 54 10.24 -8.99 2.44
N ALA A 55 9.60 -7.92 1.94
CA ALA A 55 10.14 -7.11 0.85
C ALA A 55 11.48 -6.45 1.24
N LYS A 56 11.57 -5.91 2.46
CA LYS A 56 12.79 -5.27 2.98
C LYS A 56 13.92 -6.25 3.32
N GLU A 57 13.59 -7.49 3.69
CA GLU A 57 14.57 -8.55 3.95
C GLU A 57 14.99 -9.28 2.67
N CYS A 58 14.13 -9.37 1.65
CA CYS A 58 14.50 -9.85 0.31
C CYS A 58 15.53 -8.95 -0.38
N GLU A 59 15.54 -7.64 -0.09
CA GLU A 59 16.62 -6.72 -0.54
C GLU A 59 18.01 -7.13 -0.03
N LEU A 60 18.09 -7.96 1.02
CA LEU A 60 19.34 -8.35 1.68
C LEU A 60 19.82 -9.77 1.34
N ILE A 61 19.08 -10.52 0.50
CA ILE A 61 19.42 -11.90 0.11
C ILE A 61 19.53 -11.99 -1.42
N PRO A 62 20.72 -11.87 -2.00
CA PRO A 62 20.93 -11.97 -3.46
C PRO A 62 20.51 -13.31 -4.08
N GLU A 63 20.36 -14.38 -3.29
CA GLU A 63 20.18 -15.76 -3.78
C GLU A 63 18.72 -16.22 -3.92
N VAL A 64 17.71 -15.41 -3.58
CA VAL A 64 16.27 -15.78 -3.67
C VAL A 64 15.51 -14.95 -4.73
N LEU A 65 16.21 -14.24 -5.61
CA LEU A 65 15.64 -13.60 -6.81
C LEU A 65 15.37 -14.63 -7.92
N GLY A 66 14.64 -15.70 -7.58
CA GLY A 66 14.09 -16.68 -8.53
C GLY A 66 12.73 -16.28 -9.10
N LYS A 67 12.42 -14.98 -9.10
CA LYS A 67 11.41 -14.38 -9.97
C LYS A 67 12.10 -13.22 -10.67
N GLU A 68 12.49 -13.46 -11.93
CA GLU A 68 12.60 -12.41 -12.92
C GLU A 68 11.21 -11.78 -13.09
N ASP A 69 10.77 -10.94 -12.15
CA ASP A 69 10.00 -9.77 -12.57
C ASP A 69 11.04 -8.98 -13.38
N SER A 70 10.94 -9.05 -14.71
CA SER A 70 12.01 -8.58 -15.58
C SER A 70 12.38 -7.16 -15.16
N LEU A 71 13.66 -6.92 -14.84
CA LEU A 71 14.15 -5.57 -14.53
C LEU A 71 13.73 -4.56 -15.62
N ASP A 72 13.48 -5.06 -16.82
CA ASP A 72 12.90 -4.38 -17.97
C ASP A 72 11.48 -3.82 -17.74
N GLU A 73 10.54 -4.57 -17.16
CA GLU A 73 9.16 -4.11 -16.94
C GLU A 73 9.09 -2.94 -15.95
N HIS A 74 9.87 -2.99 -14.87
CA HIS A 74 9.96 -1.89 -13.90
C HIS A 74 10.62 -0.65 -14.51
N HIS A 75 11.61 -0.84 -15.39
CA HIS A 75 12.24 0.25 -16.12
C HIS A 75 11.27 0.88 -17.13
N GLU A 76 10.53 0.06 -17.89
CA GLU A 76 9.55 0.51 -18.86
C GLU A 76 8.40 1.30 -18.21
N LEU A 77 7.84 0.78 -17.12
CA LEU A 77 6.83 1.49 -16.32
C LEU A 77 7.34 2.82 -15.79
N SER A 78 8.60 2.87 -15.35
CA SER A 78 9.23 4.11 -14.87
C SER A 78 9.34 5.14 -15.98
N MET A 79 9.79 4.73 -17.17
CA MET A 79 9.88 5.58 -18.35
C MET A 79 8.52 6.10 -18.82
N ILE A 80 7.47 5.26 -18.82
CA ILE A 80 6.11 5.67 -19.17
C ILE A 80 5.61 6.72 -18.18
N LEU A 81 5.77 6.49 -16.88
CA LEU A 81 5.38 7.45 -15.85
C LEU A 81 6.16 8.77 -15.95
N ASP A 82 7.44 8.76 -16.35
CA ASP A 82 8.22 9.99 -16.57
C ASP A 82 7.67 10.81 -17.73
N ARG A 83 7.32 10.16 -18.83
CA ARG A 83 6.68 10.80 -19.97
C ARG A 83 5.31 11.37 -19.60
N LEU A 84 4.51 10.62 -18.83
CA LEU A 84 3.20 11.09 -18.37
C LEU A 84 3.35 12.27 -17.41
N GLU A 85 4.33 12.26 -16.51
CA GLU A 85 4.60 13.37 -15.60
C GLU A 85 5.03 14.63 -16.35
N ALA A 86 5.92 14.52 -17.34
CA ALA A 86 6.42 15.64 -18.12
C ALA A 86 5.33 16.32 -18.99
N ASN A 87 4.35 15.56 -19.46
CA ASN A 87 3.26 16.06 -20.32
C ASN A 87 1.99 16.43 -19.56
N ALA A 88 1.92 16.15 -18.26
CA ALA A 88 0.75 16.38 -17.44
C ALA A 88 0.65 17.84 -16.96
N SER A 89 -0.56 18.25 -16.58
CA SER A 89 -0.74 19.50 -15.82
C SER A 89 -0.01 19.40 -14.47
N GLU A 90 0.43 20.54 -13.92
CA GLU A 90 1.14 20.57 -12.63
C GLU A 90 0.41 19.78 -11.53
N ALA A 91 -0.92 19.88 -11.51
CA ALA A 91 -1.74 19.15 -10.55
C ALA A 91 -1.68 17.63 -10.73
N MET A 92 -1.65 17.15 -11.97
CA MET A 92 -1.57 15.73 -12.30
C MET A 92 -0.14 15.19 -12.15
N ALA A 93 0.87 15.97 -12.53
CA ALA A 93 2.29 15.66 -12.30
C ALA A 93 2.57 15.43 -10.79
N LYS A 94 2.10 16.33 -9.92
CA LYS A 94 2.14 16.14 -8.46
C LYS A 94 1.46 14.85 -8.01
N GLY A 95 0.39 14.44 -8.69
CA GLY A 95 -0.32 13.20 -8.40
C GLY A 95 0.46 11.95 -8.82
N ILE A 96 1.13 11.99 -9.97
CA ILE A 96 2.00 10.91 -10.45
C ILE A 96 3.19 10.75 -9.48
N ARG A 97 3.80 11.87 -9.08
CA ARG A 97 4.87 11.91 -8.08
C ARG A 97 4.42 11.39 -6.71
N ALA A 98 3.20 11.73 -6.27
CA ALA A 98 2.62 11.19 -5.05
C ALA A 98 2.42 9.67 -5.09
N ILE A 99 2.04 9.11 -6.25
CA ILE A 99 1.92 7.66 -6.43
C ILE A 99 3.29 6.98 -6.33
N ARG A 100 4.34 7.57 -6.93
CA ARG A 100 5.72 7.07 -6.86
C ARG A 100 6.24 7.03 -5.42
N LEU A 101 6.13 8.16 -4.70
CA LEU A 101 6.51 8.22 -3.29
C LEU A 101 5.70 7.26 -2.42
N SER A 102 4.40 7.07 -2.71
CA SER A 102 3.59 6.08 -2.00
C SER A 102 4.06 4.64 -2.27
N ALA A 103 4.58 4.34 -3.46
CA ALA A 103 5.15 3.02 -3.80
C ALA A 103 6.50 2.79 -3.10
N GLU A 104 7.29 3.84 -2.91
CA GLU A 104 8.53 3.85 -2.12
C GLU A 104 8.27 3.76 -0.60
N GLY A 105 7.01 3.84 -0.17
CA GLY A 105 6.60 3.59 1.22
C GLY A 105 6.39 4.84 2.08
N TYR A 106 6.46 6.04 1.51
CA TYR A 106 6.19 7.28 2.24
C TYR A 106 4.71 7.37 2.66
N SER A 107 4.47 7.89 3.86
CA SER A 107 3.12 8.21 4.35
C SER A 107 2.54 9.44 3.65
N HIS A 108 1.22 9.58 3.63
CA HIS A 108 0.58 10.75 3.02
C HIS A 108 0.99 12.09 3.69
N ALA A 109 1.34 12.07 4.98
CA ALA A 109 1.84 13.23 5.70
C ALA A 109 3.25 13.65 5.23
N GLU A 110 4.14 12.68 5.00
CA GLU A 110 5.49 12.91 4.46
C GLU A 110 5.42 13.38 3.00
N ILE A 111 4.58 12.74 2.19
CA ILE A 111 4.32 13.14 0.79
C ILE A 111 3.75 14.56 0.75
N GLY A 112 2.83 14.89 1.66
CA GLY A 112 2.28 16.23 1.80
C GLY A 112 3.36 17.27 2.10
N SER A 113 4.29 16.94 2.99
CA SER A 113 5.43 17.80 3.31
C SER A 113 6.36 18.01 2.11
N ILE A 114 6.60 16.97 1.30
CA ILE A 114 7.43 17.03 0.08
C ILE A 114 6.75 17.86 -1.02
N LEU A 115 5.44 17.69 -1.21
CA LEU A 115 4.69 18.32 -2.30
C LEU A 115 4.09 19.69 -1.92
N GLY A 116 4.20 20.10 -0.66
CA GLY A 116 3.59 21.32 -0.13
C GLY A 116 2.07 21.24 -0.01
N GLU A 117 1.52 20.06 0.30
CA GLU A 117 0.09 19.78 0.39
C GLU A 117 -0.31 19.14 1.71
N SER A 118 -1.60 19.23 2.07
CA SER A 118 -2.12 18.48 3.23
C SER A 118 -2.27 16.99 2.91
N ASP A 119 -2.19 16.13 3.93
CA ASP A 119 -2.45 14.67 3.83
C ASP A 119 -3.76 14.39 3.08
N LYS A 120 -4.85 15.07 3.44
CA LYS A 120 -6.16 14.92 2.77
C LYS A 120 -6.10 15.25 1.28
N CYS A 121 -5.36 16.30 0.91
CA CYS A 121 -5.16 16.67 -0.49
C CYS A 121 -4.36 15.60 -1.24
N VAL A 122 -3.30 15.07 -0.64
CA VAL A 122 -2.49 13.98 -1.20
C VAL A 122 -3.34 12.74 -1.45
N ALA A 123 -4.12 12.29 -0.47
CA ALA A 123 -4.98 11.12 -0.62
C ALA A 123 -6.01 11.30 -1.75
N ALA A 124 -6.66 12.45 -1.82
CA ALA A 124 -7.60 12.78 -2.89
C ALA A 124 -6.92 12.81 -4.27
N ARG A 125 -5.69 13.33 -4.33
CA ARG A 125 -4.91 13.43 -5.57
C ARG A 125 -4.48 12.06 -6.07
N ILE A 126 -3.92 11.21 -5.20
CA ILE A 126 -3.58 9.82 -5.50
C ILE A 126 -4.80 9.09 -6.06
N SER A 127 -5.99 9.27 -5.46
CA SER A 127 -7.21 8.63 -5.95
C SER A 127 -7.59 9.08 -7.38
N ARG A 128 -7.48 10.38 -7.68
CA ARG A 128 -7.80 10.91 -9.02
C ARG A 128 -6.77 10.47 -10.06
N THR A 129 -5.49 10.57 -9.72
CA THR A 129 -4.40 10.15 -10.60
C THR A 129 -4.46 8.65 -10.88
N ARG A 130 -4.77 7.81 -9.89
CA ARG A 130 -4.95 6.36 -10.10
C ARG A 130 -6.07 6.06 -11.11
N LYS A 131 -7.18 6.80 -11.05
CA LYS A 131 -8.27 6.67 -12.03
C LYS A 131 -7.81 7.05 -13.43
N TYR A 132 -7.04 8.13 -13.56
CA TYR A 132 -6.48 8.61 -14.83
C TYR A 132 -5.47 7.62 -15.44
N LEU A 133 -4.54 7.09 -14.64
CA LEU A 133 -3.53 6.14 -15.09
C LEU A 133 -4.16 4.81 -15.54
N ARG A 134 -5.18 4.31 -14.84
CA ARG A 134 -5.93 3.12 -15.27
C ARG A 134 -6.65 3.28 -16.60
N SER A 135 -6.98 4.51 -16.99
CA SER A 135 -7.59 4.81 -18.29
C SER A 135 -6.57 5.16 -19.38
N HIS A 136 -5.27 5.22 -19.07
CA HIS A 136 -4.24 5.55 -20.05
C HIS A 136 -3.91 4.36 -20.93
N PRO A 137 -3.90 4.51 -22.26
CA PRO A 137 -3.67 3.41 -23.20
C PRO A 137 -2.30 2.76 -23.02
N ASP A 138 -1.26 3.55 -22.74
CA ASP A 138 0.11 3.07 -22.53
C ASP A 138 0.27 2.20 -21.26
N LEU A 139 -0.66 2.32 -20.32
CA LEU A 139 -0.68 1.57 -19.06
C LEU A 139 -1.78 0.51 -19.02
N ALA A 140 -2.59 0.37 -20.07
CA ALA A 140 -3.67 -0.62 -20.12
C ALA A 140 -3.17 -2.06 -20.33
N ALA A 141 -1.91 -2.21 -20.74
CA ALA A 141 -1.25 -3.49 -20.96
C ALA A 141 -0.56 -4.07 -19.72
N PHE A 142 -0.50 -3.29 -18.62
CA PHE A 142 0.13 -3.65 -17.34
C PHE A 142 -0.91 -3.95 -16.25
#